data_AF-A0A812R789-F1
#
_entry.id   AF-A0A812R789-F1
#
_cell.length_a   1.000
_cell.length_b   1.000
_cell.length_c   1.000
_cell.angle_alpha   90.00
_cell.angle_beta   90.00
_cell.angle_gamma   90.00
#
_symmetry.space_group_name_H-M   'P 1'
#
loop_
_entity.id
_entity.type
_entity.pdbx_description
1 polymer ?
#
loop_
_entity_poly.entity_id
_entity_poly.type
_entity_poly.pdbx_seq_one_letter_code
_entity_poly.pdbx_strand_id
1 'polypeptide(L)'
;MPQQTYLVLLCLALLTLLALLRRGMMGEPAAALSEEEKAEWQKTWKLATSTLALSEDESVFVQSVEVGKPNLPMPAVLLEGVRYSLTGMNPMAKRADDEFNRRANLELQAVLQSMHPRPISILPSSAEDDDWKEEGFTVQFPLEGPHHEKELDEIMVATGRRFQQAAIYKYRRAVDSTQLLQWVLPCSPSLAAVASETSVAVVSPF
;
A
#
# COMPACT_ATOMS: atom_id res chain seq x y z
N MET A 1 10.87 52.80 21.42
CA MET A 1 11.50 51.85 20.45
C MET A 1 11.77 50.42 20.98
N PRO A 2 11.09 49.86 22.01
CA PRO A 2 11.32 48.44 22.39
C PRO A 2 10.43 47.43 21.63
N GLN A 3 9.32 47.86 21.01
CA GLN A 3 8.32 46.96 20.40
C GLN A 3 8.82 46.18 19.17
N GLN A 4 9.74 46.76 18.38
CA GLN A 4 10.28 46.09 17.18
C GLN A 4 11.23 44.94 17.52
N THR A 5 11.95 45.04 18.65
CA THR A 5 12.91 44.01 19.07
C THR A 5 12.20 42.73 19.51
N TYR A 6 11.04 42.84 20.17
CA TYR A 6 10.23 41.68 20.57
C TYR A 6 9.65 40.92 19.36
N LEU A 7 9.21 41.63 18.32
CA LEU A 7 8.65 41.02 17.12
C LEU A 7 9.71 40.20 16.35
N VAL A 8 10.94 40.73 16.26
CA VAL A 8 12.06 40.03 15.60
C VAL A 8 12.47 38.78 16.36
N LEU A 9 12.53 38.85 17.70
CA LEU A 9 12.85 37.70 18.54
C LEU A 9 11.76 36.60 18.47
N LEU A 10 10.48 36.99 18.39
CA LEU A 10 9.38 36.05 18.24
C LEU A 10 9.41 35.32 16.89
N CYS A 11 9.69 36.06 15.80
CA CYS A 11 9.83 35.47 14.46
C CYS A 11 11.03 34.51 14.37
N LEU A 12 12.17 34.86 14.98
CA LEU A 12 13.34 33.98 15.03
C LEU A 12 13.04 32.71 15.84
N ALA A 13 12.36 32.83 16.97
CA ALA A 13 11.94 31.67 17.77
C ALA A 13 11.00 30.75 16.99
N LEU A 14 10.02 31.31 16.26
CA LEU A 14 9.09 30.56 15.44
C LEU A 14 9.79 29.85 14.26
N LEU A 15 10.71 30.51 13.58
CA LEU A 15 11.51 29.92 12.50
C LEU A 15 12.43 28.80 13.02
N THR A 16 13.00 28.98 14.21
CA THR A 16 13.84 27.96 14.85
C THR A 16 13.00 26.75 15.27
N LEU A 17 11.79 26.98 15.80
CA LEU A 17 10.84 25.91 16.13
C LEU A 17 10.38 25.17 14.88
N LEU A 18 10.07 25.87 13.79
CA LEU A 18 9.72 25.26 12.49
C LEU A 18 10.89 24.48 11.89
N ALA A 19 12.12 24.98 12.01
CA ALA A 19 13.32 24.27 11.58
C ALA A 19 13.62 23.03 12.44
N LEU A 20 13.37 23.10 13.75
CA LEU A 20 13.49 21.97 14.67
C LEU A 20 12.38 20.94 14.48
N LEU A 21 11.14 21.35 14.21
CA LEU A 21 10.05 20.46 13.81
C LEU A 21 10.36 19.80 12.47
N ARG A 22 10.90 20.55 11.50
CA ARG A 22 11.35 20.00 10.22
C ARG A 22 12.52 19.02 10.40
N ARG A 23 13.46 19.28 11.31
CA ARG A 23 14.55 18.35 11.67
C ARG A 23 14.06 17.13 12.46
N GLY A 24 13.09 17.29 13.36
CA GLY A 24 12.49 16.19 14.11
C GLY A 24 11.62 15.28 13.25
N MET A 25 11.03 15.82 12.17
CA MET A 25 10.32 15.05 11.15
C MET A 25 11.25 14.43 10.09
N MET A 26 12.44 14.98 9.90
CA MET A 26 13.51 14.36 9.11
C MET A 26 14.42 13.59 10.05
N GLY A 27 13.93 12.43 10.52
CA GLY A 27 14.81 11.41 11.10
C GLY A 27 16.05 11.23 10.23
N GLU A 28 17.18 10.87 10.84
CA GLU A 28 18.40 10.55 10.10
C GLU A 28 18.04 9.70 8.86
N PRO A 29 18.62 9.99 7.69
CA PRO A 29 18.33 9.20 6.50
C PRO A 29 18.61 7.75 6.87
N ALA A 30 17.57 6.93 6.86
CA ALA A 30 17.70 5.51 7.13
C ALA A 30 18.83 4.98 6.25
N ALA A 31 19.74 4.20 6.84
CA ALA A 31 20.82 3.58 6.08
C ALA A 31 20.21 2.89 4.85
N ALA A 32 20.85 3.05 3.69
CA ALA A 32 20.43 2.36 2.49
C ALA A 32 20.45 0.85 2.77
N LEU A 33 19.38 0.15 2.37
CA LEU A 33 19.34 -1.32 2.43
C LEU A 33 20.53 -1.89 1.65
N SER A 34 21.14 -2.94 2.18
CA SER A 34 22.05 -3.78 1.40
C SER A 34 21.29 -4.44 0.24
N GLU A 35 22.02 -4.87 -0.81
CA GLU A 35 21.39 -5.60 -1.92
C GLU A 35 20.76 -6.93 -1.46
N GLU A 36 21.30 -7.55 -0.41
CA GLU A 36 20.74 -8.77 0.19
C GLU A 36 19.40 -8.50 0.87
N GLU A 37 19.33 -7.50 1.74
CA GLU A 37 18.07 -7.10 2.40
C GLU A 37 17.00 -6.70 1.38
N LYS A 38 17.39 -5.94 0.35
CA LYS A 38 16.49 -5.55 -0.73
C LYS A 38 15.94 -6.78 -1.48
N ALA A 39 16.80 -7.74 -1.83
CA ALA A 39 16.38 -8.96 -2.51
C ALA A 39 15.45 -9.81 -1.64
N GLU A 40 15.70 -9.88 -0.33
CA GLU A 40 14.84 -10.57 0.62
C GLU A 40 13.45 -9.92 0.69
N TRP A 41 13.38 -8.59 0.86
CA TRP A 41 12.09 -7.90 0.87
C TRP A 41 11.32 -8.05 -0.44
N GLN A 42 12.02 -7.94 -1.58
CA GLN A 42 11.41 -8.15 -2.89
C GLN A 42 10.86 -9.56 -3.00
N LYS A 43 11.62 -10.57 -2.57
CA LYS A 43 11.16 -11.96 -2.56
C LYS A 43 9.92 -12.11 -1.69
N THR A 44 9.94 -11.66 -0.44
CA THR A 44 8.81 -11.80 0.50
C THR A 44 7.53 -11.19 -0.07
N TRP A 45 7.58 -9.92 -0.50
CA TRP A 45 6.36 -9.24 -0.95
C TRP A 45 5.89 -9.65 -2.33
N LYS A 46 6.81 -10.02 -3.22
CA LYS A 46 6.46 -10.50 -4.56
C LYS A 46 5.80 -11.88 -4.50
N LEU A 47 6.20 -12.72 -3.54
CA LEU A 47 5.76 -14.11 -3.45
C LEU A 47 4.59 -14.34 -2.49
N ALA A 48 4.18 -13.31 -1.74
CA ALA A 48 3.01 -13.35 -0.86
C ALA A 48 1.75 -13.74 -1.64
N THR A 49 0.89 -14.51 -0.98
CA THR A 49 -0.45 -14.81 -1.52
C THR A 49 -1.39 -13.70 -1.09
N SER A 50 -2.19 -13.20 -2.01
CA SER A 50 -3.23 -12.21 -1.73
C SER A 50 -4.61 -12.77 -2.07
N THR A 51 -5.59 -12.49 -1.23
CA THR A 51 -7.00 -12.75 -1.53
C THR A 51 -7.60 -11.48 -2.12
N LEU A 52 -8.09 -11.57 -3.36
CA LEU A 52 -8.82 -10.50 -4.02
C LEU A 52 -10.29 -10.86 -4.13
N ALA A 53 -11.16 -10.05 -3.52
CA ALA A 53 -12.59 -10.17 -3.68
C ALA A 53 -13.03 -9.79 -5.11
N LEU A 54 -13.88 -10.62 -5.69
CA LEU A 54 -14.60 -10.38 -6.94
C LEU A 54 -15.97 -9.73 -6.66
N SER A 55 -16.57 -10.07 -5.52
CA SER A 55 -17.83 -9.54 -4.99
C SER A 55 -17.82 -9.60 -3.45
N GLU A 56 -18.95 -9.36 -2.80
CA GLU A 56 -19.07 -9.50 -1.33
C GLU A 56 -18.90 -10.96 -0.86
N ASP A 57 -19.32 -11.93 -1.69
CA ASP A 57 -19.36 -13.36 -1.34
C ASP A 57 -18.33 -14.22 -2.09
N GLU A 58 -17.58 -13.62 -3.02
CA GLU A 58 -16.67 -14.34 -3.90
C GLU A 58 -15.27 -13.71 -3.88
N SER A 59 -14.25 -14.54 -3.70
CA SER A 59 -12.84 -14.13 -3.71
C SER A 59 -11.97 -15.18 -4.39
N VAL A 60 -10.83 -14.73 -4.91
CA VAL A 60 -9.79 -15.60 -5.47
C VAL A 60 -8.45 -15.35 -4.80
N PHE A 61 -7.62 -16.39 -4.77
CA PHE A 61 -6.24 -16.30 -4.34
C PHE A 61 -5.36 -15.98 -5.55
N VAL A 62 -4.54 -14.95 -5.43
CA VAL A 62 -3.54 -14.57 -6.43
C VAL A 62 -2.15 -14.69 -5.86
N GLN A 63 -1.23 -15.21 -6.68
CA GLN A 63 0.18 -15.34 -6.35
C GLN A 63 1.04 -15.05 -7.58
N SER A 64 2.28 -14.60 -7.40
CA SER A 64 3.24 -14.47 -8.50
C SER A 64 3.36 -15.77 -9.30
N VAL A 65 3.39 -15.64 -10.62
CA VAL A 65 3.59 -16.77 -11.56
C VAL A 65 4.93 -17.49 -11.37
N GLU A 66 5.86 -16.91 -10.62
CA GLU A 66 7.16 -17.53 -10.30
C GLU A 66 7.05 -18.65 -9.26
N VAL A 67 5.98 -18.63 -8.46
CA VAL A 67 5.72 -19.61 -7.40
C VAL A 67 4.41 -20.34 -7.64
N GLY A 68 3.36 -19.59 -7.97
CA GLY A 68 2.04 -20.13 -8.24
C GLY A 68 2.01 -20.89 -9.56
N LYS A 69 1.55 -22.15 -9.53
CA LYS A 69 1.16 -22.86 -10.75
C LYS A 69 -0.20 -22.34 -11.20
N PRO A 70 -0.32 -21.69 -12.38
CA PRO A 70 -1.60 -21.18 -12.85
C PRO A 70 -2.53 -22.35 -13.09
N ASN A 71 -3.54 -22.50 -12.23
CA ASN A 71 -4.46 -23.63 -12.31
C ASN A 71 -5.90 -23.18 -12.62
N LEU A 72 -6.18 -21.88 -12.53
CA LEU A 72 -7.50 -21.29 -12.76
C LEU A 72 -7.44 -20.10 -13.73
N PRO A 73 -8.48 -19.87 -14.54
CA PRO A 73 -8.55 -18.70 -15.42
C PRO A 73 -8.62 -17.41 -14.61
N MET A 74 -8.01 -16.33 -15.11
CA MET A 74 -8.09 -15.00 -14.51
C MET A 74 -9.52 -14.43 -14.68
N PRO A 75 -10.26 -14.11 -13.60
CA PRO A 75 -11.57 -13.48 -13.69
C PRO A 75 -11.51 -12.16 -14.44
N ALA A 76 -12.40 -11.98 -15.42
CA ALA A 76 -12.41 -10.77 -16.26
C ALA A 76 -12.59 -9.49 -15.44
N VAL A 77 -13.36 -9.54 -14.36
CA VAL A 77 -13.56 -8.40 -13.45
C VAL A 77 -12.24 -7.87 -12.90
N LEU A 78 -11.26 -8.73 -12.59
CA LEU A 78 -9.95 -8.32 -12.08
C LEU A 78 -9.11 -7.56 -13.11
N LEU A 79 -9.47 -7.63 -14.40
CA LEU A 79 -8.78 -6.95 -15.48
C LEU A 79 -9.32 -5.54 -15.74
N GLU A 80 -10.37 -5.12 -15.02
CA GLU A 80 -11.02 -3.82 -15.18
C GLU A 80 -10.47 -2.79 -14.20
N GLY A 81 -10.02 -1.63 -14.68
CA GLY A 81 -9.55 -0.55 -13.81
C GLY A 81 -8.17 -0.81 -13.19
N VAL A 82 -7.88 -0.04 -12.14
CA VAL A 82 -6.69 -0.23 -11.28
C VAL A 82 -7.16 -0.52 -9.86
N ARG A 83 -6.50 -1.47 -9.20
CA ARG A 83 -6.80 -1.89 -7.84
C ARG A 83 -5.64 -1.64 -6.91
N TYR A 84 -5.94 -1.32 -5.66
CA TYR A 84 -4.94 -1.20 -4.61
C TYR A 84 -5.39 -2.00 -3.39
N SER A 85 -4.55 -2.91 -2.92
CA SER A 85 -4.78 -3.68 -1.70
C SER A 85 -3.90 -3.15 -0.58
N LEU A 86 -4.52 -2.91 0.56
CA LEU A 86 -3.87 -2.42 1.78
C LEU A 86 -4.59 -2.94 3.01
N THR A 87 -3.84 -3.11 4.08
CA THR A 87 -4.33 -3.61 5.36
C THR A 87 -4.30 -2.52 6.43
N GLY A 88 -5.02 -2.76 7.53
CA GLY A 88 -5.10 -1.81 8.64
C GLY A 88 -3.78 -1.66 9.41
N MET A 89 -2.86 -2.65 9.39
CA MET A 89 -1.64 -2.57 10.19
C MET A 89 -0.55 -3.59 9.83
N ASN A 90 0.44 -3.13 9.08
CA ASN A 90 1.69 -3.84 8.88
C ASN A 90 2.88 -2.95 9.24
N PRO A 91 3.15 -2.68 10.54
CA PRO A 91 4.20 -1.78 10.97
C PRO A 91 5.55 -2.46 10.72
N MET A 92 6.07 -2.28 9.51
CA MET A 92 7.36 -2.83 9.08
C MET A 92 7.46 -4.36 9.18
N ALA A 93 6.43 -5.11 8.73
CA ALA A 93 6.38 -6.58 8.78
C ALA A 93 6.37 -7.18 10.19
N LYS A 94 5.83 -6.45 11.18
CA LYS A 94 5.64 -6.97 12.53
C LYS A 94 4.18 -7.37 12.74
N ARG A 95 3.97 -8.56 13.32
CA ARG A 95 2.65 -9.00 13.75
C ARG A 95 2.14 -8.10 14.88
N ALA A 96 1.06 -7.38 14.62
CA ALA A 96 0.29 -6.66 15.62
C ALA A 96 -0.74 -7.58 16.31
N ASP A 97 -1.32 -7.12 17.42
CA ASP A 97 -2.40 -7.83 18.08
C ASP A 97 -3.73 -7.74 17.28
N ASP A 98 -4.56 -8.76 17.37
CA ASP A 98 -5.77 -8.90 16.55
C ASP A 98 -6.79 -7.78 16.83
N GLU A 99 -6.90 -7.30 18.08
CA GLU A 99 -7.80 -6.22 18.44
C GLU A 99 -7.37 -4.88 17.84
N PHE A 100 -6.06 -4.62 17.82
CA PHE A 100 -5.48 -3.49 17.14
C PHE A 100 -5.80 -3.56 15.64
N ASN A 101 -5.49 -4.68 14.98
CA ASN A 101 -5.74 -4.84 13.55
C ASN A 101 -7.21 -4.60 13.19
N ARG A 102 -8.13 -5.13 13.99
CA ARG A 102 -9.56 -4.90 13.79
C ARG A 102 -9.94 -3.42 13.88
N ARG A 103 -9.45 -2.71 14.90
CA ARG A 103 -9.71 -1.26 15.05
C ARG A 103 -9.10 -0.45 13.90
N ALA A 104 -7.88 -0.79 13.49
CA ALA A 104 -7.19 -0.13 12.40
C ALA A 104 -7.89 -0.37 11.05
N ASN A 105 -8.43 -1.57 10.82
CA ASN A 105 -9.25 -1.86 9.64
C ASN A 105 -10.57 -1.06 9.61
N LEU A 106 -11.22 -0.85 10.76
CA LEU A 106 -12.40 0.02 10.83
C LEU A 106 -12.07 1.47 10.47
N GLU A 107 -10.94 1.99 10.98
CA GLU A 107 -10.48 3.33 10.60
C GLU A 107 -10.11 3.40 9.11
N LEU A 108 -9.39 2.40 8.60
CA LEU A 108 -9.02 2.28 7.19
C LEU A 108 -10.26 2.31 6.30
N GLN A 109 -11.28 1.53 6.63
CA GLN A 109 -12.53 1.51 5.87
C GLN A 109 -13.17 2.91 5.81
N ALA A 110 -13.24 3.62 6.94
CA ALA A 110 -13.78 4.98 6.98
C ALA A 110 -12.96 5.98 6.15
N VAL A 111 -11.63 5.86 6.15
CA VAL A 111 -10.73 6.66 5.32
C VAL A 111 -11.00 6.39 3.84
N LEU A 112 -11.05 5.12 3.42
CA LEU A 112 -11.30 4.73 2.04
C LEU A 112 -12.69 5.15 1.55
N GLN A 113 -13.71 5.12 2.41
CA GLN A 113 -15.06 5.57 2.08
C GLN A 113 -15.18 7.08 1.87
N SER A 114 -14.30 7.86 2.52
CA SER A 114 -14.30 9.33 2.48
C SER A 114 -13.24 9.93 1.57
N MET A 115 -12.41 9.11 0.93
CA MET A 115 -11.30 9.59 0.12
C MET A 115 -11.74 10.21 -1.22
N HIS A 116 -10.86 11.06 -1.77
CA HIS A 116 -10.99 11.63 -3.11
C HIS A 116 -9.70 11.37 -3.92
N PRO A 117 -9.81 10.89 -5.19
CA PRO A 117 -11.03 10.48 -5.86
C PRO A 117 -11.75 9.33 -5.16
N ARG A 118 -13.05 9.20 -5.37
CA ARG A 118 -13.86 8.16 -4.73
C ARG A 118 -13.63 6.82 -5.45
N PRO A 119 -13.27 5.73 -4.75
CA PRO A 119 -13.21 4.40 -5.34
C PRO A 119 -14.58 3.98 -5.88
N ILE A 120 -14.60 3.21 -6.97
CA ILE A 120 -15.84 2.62 -7.51
C ILE A 120 -16.27 1.39 -6.70
N SER A 121 -15.31 0.72 -6.06
CA SER A 121 -15.56 -0.37 -5.14
C SER A 121 -14.51 -0.40 -4.03
N ILE A 122 -14.93 -0.89 -2.87
CA ILE A 122 -14.09 -1.15 -1.70
C ILE A 122 -14.53 -2.52 -1.21
N LEU A 123 -13.71 -3.54 -1.43
CA LEU A 123 -14.03 -4.93 -1.09
C LEU A 123 -13.04 -5.47 -0.05
N PRO A 124 -13.46 -6.41 0.81
CA PRO A 124 -12.54 -7.09 1.71
C PRO A 124 -11.41 -7.80 0.96
N SER A 125 -10.21 -7.82 1.55
CA SER A 125 -9.07 -8.56 1.03
C SER A 125 -8.21 -9.09 2.17
N SER A 126 -7.27 -9.98 1.88
CA SER A 126 -6.23 -10.36 2.83
C SER A 126 -4.88 -10.58 2.16
N ALA A 127 -3.81 -10.39 2.92
CA ALA A 127 -2.49 -10.93 2.61
C ALA A 127 -2.23 -12.13 3.51
N GLU A 128 -1.74 -13.23 2.94
CA GLU A 128 -1.62 -14.53 3.63
C GLU A 128 -0.23 -15.14 3.41
N ASP A 129 0.29 -15.71 4.49
CA ASP A 129 1.47 -16.58 4.58
C ASP A 129 1.13 -17.76 5.52
N ASP A 130 1.95 -18.81 5.57
CA ASP A 130 1.61 -20.14 6.12
C ASP A 130 0.94 -20.12 7.53
N ASP A 131 1.29 -19.16 8.40
CA ASP A 131 0.77 -19.03 9.76
C ASP A 131 0.12 -17.67 10.07
N TRP A 132 -0.12 -16.86 9.03
CA TRP A 132 -0.52 -15.46 9.21
C TRP A 132 -1.45 -14.97 8.11
N LYS A 133 -2.57 -14.37 8.53
CA LYS A 133 -3.52 -13.69 7.66
C LYS A 133 -3.71 -12.27 8.16
N GLU A 134 -3.52 -11.31 7.28
CA GLU A 134 -3.77 -9.91 7.55
C GLU A 134 -4.96 -9.43 6.73
N GLU A 135 -6.05 -9.09 7.43
CA GLU A 135 -7.25 -8.55 6.81
C GLU A 135 -7.04 -7.10 6.36
N GLY A 136 -7.68 -6.72 5.26
CA GLY A 136 -7.64 -5.39 4.70
C GLY A 136 -8.72 -5.16 3.66
N PHE A 137 -8.46 -4.23 2.75
CA PHE A 137 -9.36 -3.89 1.66
C PHE A 137 -8.62 -3.76 0.34
N THR A 138 -9.27 -4.18 -0.73
CA THR A 138 -8.94 -3.81 -2.10
C THR A 138 -9.88 -2.70 -2.54
N VAL A 139 -9.33 -1.57 -2.98
CA VAL A 139 -10.09 -0.50 -3.63
C VAL A 139 -9.87 -0.51 -5.13
N GLN A 140 -10.91 -0.20 -5.89
CA GLN A 140 -10.84 -0.10 -7.34
C GLN A 140 -11.12 1.33 -7.81
N PHE A 141 -10.36 1.77 -8.80
CA PHE A 141 -10.60 2.99 -9.55
C PHE A 141 -10.75 2.68 -11.04
N PRO A 142 -11.52 3.50 -11.79
CA PRO A 142 -11.61 3.34 -13.23
C PRO A 142 -10.25 3.63 -13.87
N LEU A 143 -9.91 2.89 -14.95
CA LEU A 143 -8.67 3.12 -15.71
C LEU A 143 -8.75 4.43 -16.52
N GLU A 144 -9.95 4.74 -16.99
CA GLU A 144 -10.26 5.95 -17.74
C GLU A 144 -10.99 6.92 -16.80
N GLY A 145 -10.43 8.11 -16.63
CA GLY A 145 -10.99 9.13 -15.75
C GLY A 145 -10.14 10.40 -15.73
N PRO A 146 -10.59 11.44 -15.02
CA PRO A 146 -9.88 12.71 -14.94
C PRO A 146 -8.57 12.61 -14.12
N HIS A 147 -8.41 11.54 -13.33
CA HIS A 147 -7.24 11.32 -12.48
C HIS A 147 -6.25 10.40 -13.18
N HIS A 148 -4.99 10.80 -13.15
CA HIS A 148 -3.91 9.98 -13.68
C HIS A 148 -3.51 8.91 -12.66
N GLU A 149 -3.09 7.74 -13.16
CA GLU A 149 -2.66 6.61 -12.34
C GLU A 149 -1.57 6.98 -11.31
N LYS A 150 -0.67 7.90 -11.67
CA LYS A 150 0.36 8.42 -10.74
C LYS A 150 -0.24 9.17 -9.55
N GLU A 151 -1.31 9.93 -9.74
CA GLU A 151 -2.00 10.63 -8.65
C GLU A 151 -2.64 9.63 -7.69
N LEU A 152 -3.26 8.57 -8.22
CA LEU A 152 -3.80 7.47 -7.43
C LEU A 152 -2.68 6.77 -6.64
N ASP A 153 -1.54 6.48 -7.27
CA ASP A 153 -0.38 5.88 -6.59
C ASP A 153 0.07 6.76 -5.40
N GLU A 154 0.19 8.07 -5.60
CA GLU A 154 0.60 9.00 -4.54
C GLU A 154 -0.40 9.03 -3.37
N ILE A 155 -1.71 9.06 -3.66
CA ILE A 155 -2.78 9.05 -2.65
C ILE A 155 -2.81 7.73 -1.88
N MET A 156 -2.74 6.60 -2.59
CA MET A 156 -2.80 5.28 -1.98
C MET A 156 -1.54 4.99 -1.16
N VAL A 157 -0.36 5.38 -1.63
CA VAL A 157 0.90 5.29 -0.86
C VAL A 157 0.86 6.20 0.37
N ALA A 158 0.30 7.41 0.28
CA ALA A 158 0.10 8.27 1.44
C ALA A 158 -0.89 7.65 2.45
N THR A 159 -1.92 6.95 1.96
CA THR A 159 -2.87 6.21 2.81
C THR A 159 -2.17 5.04 3.49
N GLY A 160 -1.40 4.22 2.76
CA GLY A 160 -0.60 3.15 3.36
C GLY A 160 0.37 3.67 4.43
N ARG A 161 1.04 4.81 4.20
CA ARG A 161 1.87 5.48 5.22
C ARG A 161 1.10 5.85 6.48
N ARG A 162 -0.13 6.37 6.36
CA ARG A 162 -0.98 6.69 7.51
C ARG A 162 -1.26 5.45 8.37
N PHE A 163 -1.43 4.29 7.73
CA PHE A 163 -1.64 3.00 8.39
C PHE A 163 -0.33 2.22 8.61
N GLN A 164 0.81 2.92 8.59
CA GLN A 164 2.15 2.39 8.87
C GLN A 164 2.56 1.18 8.01
N GLN A 165 1.96 1.03 6.84
CA GLN A 165 2.31 -0.02 5.89
C GLN A 165 3.76 0.13 5.44
N ALA A 166 4.47 -0.98 5.28
CA ALA A 166 5.78 -0.99 4.63
C ALA A 166 5.64 -0.81 3.11
N ALA A 167 4.66 -1.50 2.52
CA ALA A 167 4.26 -1.40 1.12
C ALA A 167 2.77 -1.72 0.97
N ILE A 168 2.20 -1.35 -0.17
CA ILE A 168 0.86 -1.77 -0.61
C ILE A 168 0.97 -2.47 -1.96
N TYR A 169 -0.03 -3.27 -2.31
CA TYR A 169 -0.10 -3.87 -3.63
C TYR A 169 -0.99 -3.06 -4.57
N LYS A 170 -0.56 -2.96 -5.82
CA LYS A 170 -1.36 -2.42 -6.91
C LYS A 170 -1.55 -3.49 -7.97
N TYR A 171 -2.75 -3.60 -8.52
CA TYR A 171 -3.05 -4.55 -9.59
C TYR A 171 -3.66 -3.85 -10.79
N ARG A 172 -3.22 -4.26 -11.98
CA ARG A 172 -3.75 -3.79 -13.26
C ARG A 172 -3.45 -4.80 -14.36
N ARG A 173 -4.33 -4.88 -15.34
CA ARG A 173 -4.09 -5.64 -16.57
C ARG A 173 -2.83 -5.14 -17.29
N ALA A 174 -2.02 -6.06 -17.79
CA ALA A 174 -0.97 -5.72 -18.76
C ALA A 174 -1.60 -5.18 -20.06
N VAL A 175 -0.91 -4.26 -20.73
CA VAL A 175 -1.39 -3.68 -22.00
C VAL A 175 -1.62 -4.80 -23.02
N ASP A 176 -2.79 -4.80 -23.65
CA ASP A 176 -3.21 -5.79 -24.67
C ASP A 176 -3.07 -7.27 -24.27
N SER A 177 -3.20 -7.57 -22.98
CA SER A 177 -3.04 -8.91 -22.43
C SER A 177 -4.15 -9.27 -21.44
N THR A 178 -4.38 -10.56 -21.21
CA THR A 178 -5.27 -11.05 -20.14
C THR A 178 -4.53 -11.29 -18.81
N GLN A 179 -3.24 -10.95 -18.77
CA GLN A 179 -2.43 -11.06 -17.56
C GLN A 179 -2.72 -9.91 -16.60
N LEU A 180 -2.81 -10.24 -15.31
CA LEU A 180 -2.84 -9.27 -14.23
C LEU A 180 -1.40 -9.07 -13.71
N LEU A 181 -0.98 -7.82 -13.63
CA LEU A 181 0.28 -7.43 -13.02
C LEU A 181 0.03 -6.99 -11.58
N GLN A 182 0.95 -7.32 -10.70
CA GLN A 182 1.05 -6.82 -9.34
C GLN A 182 2.30 -5.94 -9.22
N TRP A 183 2.12 -4.73 -8.73
CA TRP A 183 3.19 -3.85 -8.28
C TRP A 183 3.25 -3.84 -6.76
N VAL A 184 4.46 -3.86 -6.22
CA VAL A 184 4.72 -3.53 -4.83
C VAL A 184 5.08 -2.05 -4.77
N LEU A 185 4.25 -1.27 -4.05
CA LEU A 185 4.44 0.16 -3.88
C LEU A 185 4.92 0.46 -2.45
N PRO A 186 6.22 0.72 -2.23
CA PRO A 186 6.73 1.04 -0.92
C PRO A 186 6.11 2.32 -0.35
N CYS A 187 5.71 2.27 0.90
CA CYS A 187 5.13 3.40 1.61
C CYS A 187 6.20 4.25 2.30
N SER A 188 7.31 3.66 2.74
CA SER A 188 8.45 4.40 3.29
C SER A 188 9.48 4.76 2.20
N PRO A 189 10.02 5.99 2.19
CA PRO A 189 11.16 6.34 1.33
C PRO A 189 12.38 5.43 1.52
N SER A 190 12.61 4.92 2.72
CA SER A 190 13.72 3.99 3.01
C SER A 190 13.58 2.64 2.30
N LEU A 191 12.37 2.30 1.86
CA LEU A 191 12.03 1.05 1.19
C LEU A 191 11.80 1.25 -0.32
N ALA A 192 12.01 2.46 -0.84
CA ALA A 192 11.74 2.78 -2.26
C ALA A 192 12.46 1.83 -3.23
N ALA A 193 13.66 1.37 -2.88
CA ALA A 193 14.45 0.46 -3.70
C ALA A 193 13.86 -0.97 -3.82
N VAL A 194 12.87 -1.30 -3.00
CA VAL A 194 12.19 -2.61 -2.97
C VAL A 194 11.01 -2.66 -3.95
N ALA A 195 10.61 -1.53 -4.54
CA ALA A 195 9.56 -1.50 -5.55
C ALA A 195 9.80 -2.58 -6.63
N SER A 196 8.76 -3.34 -6.96
CA SER A 196 8.86 -4.45 -7.90
C SER A 196 7.55 -4.67 -8.63
N GLU A 197 7.62 -5.42 -9.73
CA GLU A 197 6.50 -5.77 -10.59
C GLU A 197 6.57 -7.28 -10.90
N THR A 198 5.43 -7.95 -10.93
CA THR A 198 5.32 -9.36 -11.33
C THR A 198 3.96 -9.66 -11.93
N SER A 199 3.89 -10.64 -12.84
CA SER A 199 2.61 -11.21 -13.24
C SER A 199 2.08 -12.11 -12.13
N VAL A 200 0.78 -12.09 -11.91
CA VAL A 200 0.10 -12.98 -10.95
C VAL A 200 -0.85 -13.94 -11.67
N ALA A 201 -1.01 -15.12 -11.08
CA ALA A 201 -1.99 -16.12 -11.50
C ALA A 201 -2.99 -16.38 -10.38
N VAL A 202 -4.17 -16.85 -10.77
CA VAL A 202 -5.15 -17.38 -9.82
C VAL A 202 -4.76 -18.80 -9.44
N VAL A 203 -4.70 -19.06 -8.15
CA VAL A 203 -4.34 -20.36 -7.56
C VAL A 203 -5.51 -20.91 -6.76
N SER A 204 -5.53 -22.23 -6.56
CA SER A 204 -6.50 -22.86 -5.67
C SER A 204 -6.22 -22.49 -4.22
N PRO A 205 -7.25 -22.38 -3.35
CA PRO A 205 -7.02 -22.36 -1.90
C PRO A 205 -6.22 -23.59 -1.48
N PHE A 206 -5.29 -23.40 -0.53
CA PHE A 206 -4.46 -24.46 0.04
C PHE A 206 -5.26 -25.43 0.91
#